data_AF-A0A1G1XRT9-F1
#
_entry.id   AF-A0A1G1XRT9-F1
#
_cell.length_a   1.000
_cell.length_b   1.000
_cell.length_c   1.000
_cell.angle_alpha   90.00
_cell.angle_beta   90.00
_cell.angle_gamma   90.00
#
_symmetry.space_group_name_H-M   'P 1'
#
loop_
_entity.id
_entity.type
_entity.pdbx_description
1 polymer ?
#
loop_
_entity_poly.entity_id
_entity_poly.type
_entity_poly.pdbx_seq_one_letter_code
_entity_poly.pdbx_strand_id
1 'polypeptide(L)'
;MRITICGSMVFAKEMLAAQKQLEELGHEVLIPIDTYDCLKDPSLNESFEHCQSYGDIDKDHFNKIADSDAILVLNYPKNGLAGYIGGAALTELGVARHLDKKIFILHELPSEKDLRYALEIKIMRPIILNGDINKIH
;
A
#
# COMPACT_ATOMS: atom_id res chain seq x y z
N MET A 1 -12.92 10.52 3.55
CA MET A 1 -12.95 9.14 2.99
C MET A 1 -12.28 8.21 3.98
N ARG A 2 -12.65 6.92 3.96
CA ARG A 2 -11.89 5.84 4.61
C ARG A 2 -10.86 5.29 3.63
N ILE A 3 -9.58 5.31 4.00
CA ILE A 3 -8.46 4.98 3.11
C ILE A 3 -7.63 3.85 3.72
N THR A 4 -7.39 2.79 2.98
CA THR A 4 -6.45 1.73 3.38
C THR A 4 -5.08 2.00 2.79
N ILE A 5 -4.05 2.07 3.62
CA ILE A 5 -2.65 2.19 3.19
C ILE A 5 -2.11 0.81 2.83
N CYS A 6 -1.51 0.72 1.65
CA CYS A 6 -0.95 -0.48 1.06
C CYS A 6 0.55 -0.27 0.77
N GLY A 7 1.36 -1.33 0.82
CA GLY A 7 2.80 -1.23 0.54
C GLY A 7 3.64 -2.27 1.24
N SER A 8 4.96 -2.23 1.02
CA SER A 8 5.88 -3.13 1.71
C SER A 8 6.03 -2.75 3.17
N MET A 9 5.99 -3.74 4.07
CA MET A 9 6.21 -3.55 5.51
C MET A 9 7.61 -3.06 5.90
N VAL A 10 8.57 -3.07 4.96
CA VAL A 10 9.84 -2.32 5.09
C VAL A 10 9.59 -0.83 5.37
N PHE A 11 8.45 -0.30 4.89
CA PHE A 11 8.05 1.09 5.01
C PHE A 11 7.04 1.33 6.15
N ALA A 12 7.03 0.49 7.19
CA ALA A 12 6.09 0.62 8.32
C ALA A 12 6.14 2.01 8.98
N LYS A 13 7.32 2.63 9.06
CA LYS A 13 7.49 4.00 9.57
C LYS A 13 6.78 5.02 8.69
N GLU A 14 6.96 4.92 7.38
CA GLU A 14 6.35 5.80 6.39
C GLU A 14 4.84 5.59 6.32
N MET A 15 4.34 4.37 6.55
CA MET A 15 2.91 4.08 6.67
C MET A 15 2.27 4.87 7.82
N LEU A 16 2.90 4.88 8.99
CA LEU A 16 2.40 5.66 10.14
C LEU A 16 2.48 7.18 9.89
N ALA A 17 3.52 7.64 9.19
CA ALA A 17 3.63 9.05 8.81
C ALA A 17 2.53 9.46 7.82
N ALA A 18 2.27 8.64 6.79
CA ALA A 18 1.20 8.85 5.83
C ALA A 18 -0.18 8.76 6.48
N GLN A 19 -0.38 7.83 7.43
CA GLN A 19 -1.60 7.73 8.22
C GLN A 19 -1.89 9.05 8.92
N LYS A 20 -0.92 9.56 9.69
CA LYS A 20 -1.09 10.82 10.41
C LYS A 20 -1.44 11.98 9.47
N GLN A 21 -0.75 12.10 8.33
CA GLN A 21 -1.03 13.15 7.35
C GLN A 21 -2.45 13.05 6.78
N LEU A 22 -2.91 11.85 6.44
CA LEU A 22 -4.27 11.64 5.94
C LEU A 22 -5.34 11.90 7.02
N GLU A 23 -5.08 11.53 8.26
CA GLU A 23 -5.97 11.83 9.39
C GLU A 23 -6.07 13.34 9.64
N GLU A 24 -4.95 14.08 9.53
CA GLU A 24 -4.92 15.55 9.61
C GLU A 24 -5.73 16.23 8.47
N LEU A 25 -5.84 15.57 7.32
CA LEU A 25 -6.68 15.99 6.19
C LEU A 25 -8.17 15.59 6.37
N GLY A 26 -8.53 14.91 7.46
CA GLY A 26 -9.90 14.52 7.79
C GLY A 26 -10.33 13.17 7.22
N HIS A 27 -9.39 12.32 6.80
CA HIS A 27 -9.66 10.95 6.39
C HIS A 27 -9.63 9.98 7.58
N GLU A 28 -10.41 8.90 7.49
CA GLU A 28 -10.21 7.72 8.34
C GLU A 28 -9.21 6.80 7.66
N VAL A 29 -8.24 6.26 8.39
CA VAL A 29 -7.15 5.48 7.78
C VAL A 29 -7.03 4.10 8.41
N LEU A 30 -6.87 3.09 7.55
CA LEU A 30 -6.59 1.71 7.93
C LEU A 30 -5.18 1.33 7.47
N ILE A 31 -4.45 0.62 8.31
CA ILE A 31 -3.08 0.15 8.05
C ILE A 31 -2.98 -1.39 8.22
N PRO A 32 -1.95 -2.05 7.65
CA PRO A 32 -1.66 -3.46 7.93
C PRO A 32 -1.56 -3.74 9.43
N ILE A 33 -2.09 -4.89 9.87
CA ILE A 33 -2.22 -5.20 11.31
C ILE A 33 -0.87 -5.29 12.03
N ASP A 34 0.16 -5.69 11.31
CA ASP A 34 1.54 -5.92 11.78
C ASP A 34 2.43 -4.67 11.66
N THR A 35 1.88 -3.50 11.30
CA THR A 35 2.65 -2.26 11.12
C THR A 35 3.50 -1.90 12.34
N TYR A 36 2.92 -1.98 13.53
CA TYR A 36 3.64 -1.65 14.76
C TYR A 36 4.72 -2.67 15.13
N ASP A 37 4.54 -3.94 14.75
CA ASP A 37 5.52 -4.98 15.00
C ASP A 37 6.70 -4.86 14.05
N CYS A 38 6.44 -4.68 12.76
CA CYS A 38 7.46 -4.40 11.75
C CYS A 38 8.21 -3.07 12.00
N LEU A 39 7.56 -2.10 12.66
CA LEU A 39 8.25 -0.87 13.10
C LEU A 39 9.26 -1.15 14.23
N LYS A 40 8.88 -1.99 15.20
CA LYS A 40 9.74 -2.34 16.35
C LYS A 40 10.88 -3.26 15.94
N ASP A 41 10.59 -4.23 15.08
CA ASP A 41 11.54 -5.18 14.54
C ASP A 41 11.36 -5.29 13.02
N PRO A 42 12.15 -4.53 12.24
CA PRO A 42 12.09 -4.55 10.78
C PRO A 42 12.40 -5.91 10.14
N SER A 43 13.01 -6.85 10.87
CA SER A 43 13.29 -8.20 10.33
C SER A 43 12.03 -9.05 10.15
N LEU A 44 10.93 -8.65 10.78
CA LEU A 44 9.66 -9.38 10.74
C LEU A 44 8.91 -9.25 9.42
N ASN A 45 9.23 -8.24 8.58
CA ASN A 45 8.51 -7.93 7.34
C ASN A 45 8.54 -9.05 6.27
N GLU A 46 9.48 -9.99 6.40
CA GLU A 46 9.66 -11.15 5.52
C GLU A 46 9.62 -12.46 6.32
N SER A 47 9.26 -12.40 7.62
CA SER A 47 9.15 -13.58 8.48
C SER A 47 7.83 -14.30 8.27
N PHE A 48 7.90 -15.48 7.66
CA PHE A 48 6.72 -16.33 7.47
C PHE A 48 6.05 -16.73 8.79
N GLU A 49 6.85 -17.01 9.83
CA GLU A 49 6.34 -17.34 11.17
C GLU A 49 5.58 -16.16 11.79
N HIS A 50 6.10 -14.94 11.62
CA HIS A 50 5.42 -13.72 12.06
C HIS A 50 4.09 -13.53 11.32
N CYS A 51 4.09 -13.61 9.99
CA CYS A 51 2.87 -13.50 9.19
C CYS A 51 1.82 -14.56 9.60
N GLN A 52 2.25 -15.81 9.83
CA GLN A 52 1.37 -16.89 10.25
C GLN A 52 0.79 -16.69 11.67
N SER A 53 1.50 -15.97 12.55
CA SER A 53 1.02 -15.70 13.91
C SER A 53 -0.29 -14.88 13.95
N TYR A 54 -0.58 -14.14 12.88
CA TYR A 54 -1.82 -13.38 12.68
C TYR A 54 -2.95 -14.21 12.04
N GLY A 55 -2.69 -15.48 11.69
CA GLY A 55 -3.61 -16.31 10.91
C GLY A 55 -3.62 -15.89 9.44
N ASP A 56 -4.77 -15.44 8.95
CA ASP A 56 -4.95 -15.00 7.55
C ASP A 56 -4.64 -13.49 7.42
N ILE A 57 -3.38 -13.11 7.60
CA ILE A 57 -2.94 -11.69 7.59
C ILE A 57 -3.28 -10.97 6.27
N ASP A 58 -3.22 -11.70 5.15
CA ASP A 58 -3.60 -11.22 3.82
C ASP A 58 -5.10 -10.91 3.75
N LYS A 59 -5.96 -11.81 4.26
CA LYS A 59 -7.41 -11.60 4.27
C LYS A 59 -7.81 -10.46 5.20
N ASP A 60 -7.16 -10.31 6.34
CA ASP A 60 -7.36 -9.14 7.21
C ASP A 60 -7.14 -7.84 6.42
N HIS A 61 -6.04 -7.76 5.68
CA HIS A 61 -5.75 -6.58 4.89
C HIS A 61 -6.71 -6.40 3.71
N PHE A 62 -7.12 -7.48 3.03
CA PHE A 62 -8.15 -7.41 1.97
C PHE A 62 -9.51 -6.97 2.50
N ASN A 63 -9.89 -7.37 3.72
CA ASN A 63 -11.10 -6.89 4.36
C ASN A 63 -11.03 -5.38 4.64
N LYS A 64 -9.86 -4.86 5.08
CA LYS A 64 -9.64 -3.41 5.20
C LYS A 64 -9.77 -2.69 3.87
N ILE A 65 -9.25 -3.26 2.78
CA ILE A 65 -9.45 -2.71 1.42
C ILE A 65 -10.95 -2.71 1.08
N ALA A 66 -11.66 -3.81 1.33
CA ALA A 66 -13.09 -3.92 1.06
C ALA A 66 -13.94 -2.91 1.84
N ASP A 67 -13.54 -2.62 3.08
CA ASP A 67 -14.19 -1.68 4.00
C ASP A 67 -13.86 -0.21 3.74
N SER A 68 -12.92 0.08 2.85
CA SER A 68 -12.45 1.43 2.51
C SER A 68 -13.12 2.01 1.26
N ASP A 69 -13.08 3.33 1.11
CA ASP A 69 -13.48 4.02 -0.12
C ASP A 69 -12.35 4.02 -1.17
N ALA A 70 -11.10 4.01 -0.68
CA ALA A 70 -9.91 4.15 -1.49
C ALA A 70 -8.71 3.42 -0.88
N ILE A 71 -7.70 3.15 -1.71
CA ILE A 71 -6.38 2.72 -1.24
C ILE A 71 -5.30 3.75 -1.58
N LEU A 72 -4.27 3.84 -0.74
CA LEU A 72 -3.03 4.56 -1.03
C LEU A 72 -1.86 3.58 -1.02
N VAL A 73 -1.23 3.36 -2.17
CA VAL A 73 -0.02 2.54 -2.29
C VAL A 73 1.22 3.41 -2.12
N LEU A 74 2.01 3.10 -1.08
CA LEU A 74 3.29 3.73 -0.80
C LEU A 74 4.42 3.01 -1.55
N ASN A 75 4.65 3.38 -2.81
CA ASN A 75 5.65 2.78 -3.69
C ASN A 75 7.01 3.52 -3.63
N TYR A 76 7.58 3.63 -2.43
CA TYR A 76 8.93 4.15 -2.24
C TYR A 76 9.98 3.33 -2.99
N PRO A 77 11.17 3.90 -3.29
CA PRO A 77 12.24 3.15 -3.95
C PRO A 77 12.61 1.87 -3.18
N LYS A 78 12.60 0.73 -3.87
CA LYS A 78 13.00 -0.59 -3.33
C LYS A 78 13.69 -1.39 -4.42
N ASN A 79 14.65 -2.25 -4.04
CA ASN A 79 15.41 -3.10 -4.97
C ASN A 79 16.11 -2.33 -6.10
N GLY A 80 16.56 -1.11 -5.81
CA GLY A 80 17.21 -0.23 -6.80
C GLY A 80 16.25 0.39 -7.82
N LEU A 81 14.92 0.25 -7.64
CA LEU A 81 13.92 0.76 -8.56
C LEU A 81 13.01 1.79 -7.88
N ALA A 82 12.97 3.00 -8.42
CA ALA A 82 12.06 4.05 -7.98
C ALA A 82 10.62 3.72 -8.39
N GLY A 83 9.64 3.95 -7.51
CA GLY A 83 8.25 3.64 -7.78
C GLY A 83 7.89 2.15 -7.70
N TYR A 84 8.80 1.31 -7.19
CA TYR A 84 8.63 -0.14 -7.14
C TYR A 84 7.36 -0.56 -6.40
N ILE A 85 6.61 -1.47 -6.99
CA ILE A 85 5.46 -2.14 -6.37
C ILE A 85 5.77 -3.62 -6.29
N GLY A 86 5.72 -4.19 -5.09
CA GLY A 86 6.01 -5.62 -4.85
C GLY A 86 4.77 -6.51 -5.00
N GLY A 87 4.97 -7.83 -4.88
CA GLY A 87 3.92 -8.82 -5.07
C GLY A 87 2.70 -8.69 -4.15
N ALA A 88 2.91 -8.33 -2.87
CA ALA A 88 1.82 -8.06 -1.94
C ALA A 88 0.95 -6.88 -2.43
N ALA A 89 1.58 -5.73 -2.67
CA ALA A 89 0.90 -4.53 -3.17
C ALA A 89 0.24 -4.73 -4.55
N LEU A 90 0.80 -5.56 -5.43
CA LEU A 90 0.16 -5.91 -6.70
C LEU A 90 -1.15 -6.69 -6.48
N THR A 91 -1.17 -7.61 -5.50
CA THR A 91 -2.37 -8.38 -5.13
C THR A 91 -3.43 -7.46 -4.53
N GLU A 92 -3.03 -6.56 -3.63
CA GLU A 92 -3.89 -5.53 -3.02
C GLU A 92 -4.53 -4.62 -4.07
N LEU A 93 -3.74 -4.17 -5.06
CA LEU A 93 -4.22 -3.42 -6.22
C LEU A 93 -5.27 -4.19 -7.02
N GLY A 94 -5.06 -5.50 -7.21
CA GLY A 94 -6.03 -6.38 -7.86
C GLY A 94 -7.37 -6.44 -7.12
N VAL A 95 -7.32 -6.60 -5.78
CA VAL A 95 -8.52 -6.60 -4.92
C VAL A 95 -9.23 -5.25 -4.98
N ALA A 96 -8.49 -4.14 -4.81
CA ALA A 96 -9.03 -2.80 -4.88
C ALA A 96 -9.70 -2.52 -6.24
N ARG A 97 -9.08 -2.97 -7.35
CA ARG A 97 -9.65 -2.83 -8.69
C ARG A 97 -10.93 -3.64 -8.85
N HIS A 98 -10.96 -4.88 -8.36
CA HIS A 98 -12.14 -5.74 -8.44
C HIS A 98 -13.34 -5.16 -7.69
N LEU A 99 -13.08 -4.47 -6.58
CA LEU A 99 -14.08 -3.83 -5.74
C LEU A 99 -14.36 -2.37 -6.11
N ASP A 100 -13.89 -1.92 -7.27
CA ASP A 100 -14.03 -0.55 -7.80
C ASP A 100 -13.63 0.55 -6.80
N LYS A 101 -12.60 0.29 -5.98
CA LYS A 101 -12.03 1.28 -5.06
C LYS A 101 -11.27 2.34 -5.84
N LYS A 102 -11.23 3.56 -5.29
CA LYS A 102 -10.33 4.60 -5.81
C LYS A 102 -8.88 4.22 -5.48
N ILE A 103 -8.01 4.21 -6.47
CA ILE A 103 -6.61 3.78 -6.32
C ILE A 103 -5.70 5.00 -6.41
N PHE A 104 -4.99 5.30 -5.32
CA PHE A 104 -3.90 6.27 -5.31
C PHE A 104 -2.55 5.56 -5.23
N ILE A 105 -1.58 6.05 -5.99
CA ILE A 105 -0.18 5.60 -5.91
C ILE A 105 0.70 6.82 -5.66
N LEU A 106 1.59 6.72 -4.67
CA LEU A 106 2.36 7.86 -4.20
C LEU A 106 3.30 8.42 -5.28
N HIS A 107 4.09 7.56 -5.92
CA HIS A 107 5.09 7.91 -6.92
C HIS A 107 4.77 7.30 -8.28
N GLU A 108 5.35 7.88 -9.33
CA GLU A 108 5.26 7.34 -10.70
C GLU A 108 5.72 5.89 -10.77
N LEU A 109 5.07 5.11 -11.63
CA LEU A 109 5.40 3.70 -11.84
C LEU A 109 6.70 3.56 -12.66
N PRO A 110 7.48 2.50 -12.44
CA PRO A 110 8.56 2.14 -13.33
C PRO A 110 8.07 1.87 -14.75
N SER A 111 8.99 1.88 -15.71
CA SER A 111 8.66 1.44 -17.07
C SER A 111 8.34 -0.06 -17.11
N GLU A 112 7.60 -0.50 -18.13
CA GLU A 112 7.28 -1.92 -18.37
C GLU A 112 8.54 -2.79 -18.58
N LYS A 113 9.67 -2.16 -18.93
CA LYS A 113 10.96 -2.85 -19.05
C LYS A 113 11.56 -3.15 -17.68
N ASP A 114 11.37 -2.24 -16.73
CA ASP A 114 11.95 -2.33 -15.38
C ASP A 114 11.03 -3.09 -14.40
N LEU A 115 9.71 -3.02 -14.62
CA LEU A 115 8.70 -3.73 -13.85
C LEU A 115 7.75 -4.44 -14.81
N ARG A 116 7.91 -5.77 -14.95
CA ARG A 116 7.24 -6.58 -15.99
C ARG A 116 5.71 -6.53 -15.93
N TYR A 117 5.14 -6.18 -14.79
CA TYR A 117 3.70 -6.06 -14.56
C TYR A 117 3.20 -4.60 -14.42
N ALA A 118 4.01 -3.62 -14.85
CA ALA A 118 3.61 -2.21 -14.80
C ALA A 118 2.39 -1.92 -15.69
N LEU A 119 2.23 -2.64 -16.81
CA LEU A 119 1.10 -2.50 -17.71
C LEU A 119 -0.22 -2.83 -16.99
N GLU A 120 -0.24 -3.93 -16.23
CA GLU A 120 -1.38 -4.40 -15.46
C GLU A 120 -1.80 -3.34 -14.43
N ILE A 121 -0.83 -2.72 -13.75
CA ILE A 121 -1.10 -1.64 -12.80
C ILE A 121 -1.65 -0.40 -13.54
N LYS A 122 -1.11 -0.04 -14.70
CA LYS A 122 -1.62 1.09 -15.51
C LYS A 122 -3.07 0.88 -15.97
N ILE A 123 -3.44 -0.36 -16.34
CA ILE A 123 -4.81 -0.72 -16.74
C ILE A 123 -5.81 -0.51 -15.59
N MET A 124 -5.36 -0.59 -14.33
CA MET A 124 -6.18 -0.31 -13.15
C MET A 124 -6.49 1.19 -12.98
N ARG A 125 -5.91 2.07 -13.80
CA ARG A 125 -6.12 3.53 -13.84
C ARG A 125 -5.91 4.21 -12.47
N PRO A 126 -4.75 4.02 -11.84
CA PRO A 126 -4.44 4.70 -10.58
C PRO A 126 -4.30 6.22 -10.79
N ILE A 127 -4.55 6.97 -9.72
CA ILE A 127 -4.23 8.40 -9.63
C ILE A 127 -2.82 8.51 -9.03
N ILE A 128 -1.87 9.05 -9.80
CA ILE A 128 -0.50 9.23 -9.35
C ILE A 128 -0.34 10.56 -8.64
N LEU A 129 0.12 10.52 -7.38
CA LEU A 129 0.20 11.70 -6.51
C LEU A 129 1.47 12.52 -6.70
N ASN A 130 2.49 11.95 -7.34
CA ASN A 130 3.80 12.58 -7.52
C ASN A 130 4.44 13.01 -6.19
N GLY A 131 4.34 12.15 -5.17
CA GLY A 131 4.90 12.36 -3.84
C GLY A 131 4.09 13.26 -2.91
N ASP A 132 2.95 13.78 -3.35
CA ASP A 132 2.16 14.76 -2.60
C ASP A 132 0.82 14.17 -2.12
N ILE A 133 0.80 13.70 -0.88
CA ILE A 133 -0.39 13.13 -0.22
C ILE A 133 -1.51 14.16 -0.07
N ASN A 134 -1.19 15.47 -0.02
CA ASN A 134 -2.20 16.52 0.15
C ASN A 134 -3.16 16.65 -1.04
N LYS A 135 -2.89 15.99 -2.16
CA LYS A 135 -3.79 15.93 -3.32
C LYS A 135 -4.97 14.98 -3.11
N ILE A 136 -5.01 14.26 -1.99
CA ILE A 136 -6.16 13.46 -1.58
C ILE A 136 -7.12 14.39 -0.82
N HIS A 137 -8.31 14.58 -1.35
CA HIS A 137 -9.41 15.37 -0.78
C HIS A 137 -10.68 14.52 -0.71
#